data_AF-A0A3B0S3P0-F1
#
_entry.id   AF-A0A3B0S3P0-F1
#
_cell.length_a   1.000
_cell.length_b   1.000
_cell.length_c   1.000
_cell.angle_alpha   90.00
_cell.angle_beta   90.00
_cell.angle_gamma   90.00
#
_symmetry.space_group_name_H-M   'P 1'
#
loop_
_entity.id
_entity.type
_entity.pdbx_description
1 polymer ?
#
loop_
_entity_poly.entity_id
_entity_poly.type
_entity_poly.pdbx_seq_one_letter_code
_entity_poly.pdbx_strand_id
1 'polypeptide(L)'
;MMTTHPDIASLGFLLGTWEGEGVGIYPTIDDFKYREEITFVAPPGKPFLKYTQMTWRVGDHPQAGAPLHTEAGFFRSGGQGKAEATMAQPTGIVEVYEGTVEGTS
;
A
#
# COMPACT_ATOMS: atom_id res chain seq x y z
N MET A 1 -11.40 16.70 -16.65
CA MET A 1 -11.22 15.48 -15.83
C MET A 1 -9.78 15.04 -15.96
N MET A 2 -9.13 14.67 -14.86
CA MET A 2 -7.76 14.15 -14.90
C MET A 2 -7.78 12.75 -15.51
N THR A 3 -7.27 12.62 -16.73
CA THR A 3 -7.31 11.37 -17.50
C THR A 3 -6.31 10.38 -16.90
N THR A 4 -6.80 9.30 -16.30
CA THR A 4 -5.98 8.15 -15.90
C THR A 4 -5.46 7.42 -17.13
N HIS A 5 -4.26 6.86 -17.07
CA HIS A 5 -3.68 6.09 -18.16
C HIS A 5 -4.45 4.76 -18.34
N PRO A 6 -4.69 4.26 -19.58
CA PRO A 6 -5.41 3.00 -19.80
C PRO A 6 -4.83 1.80 -19.02
N ASP A 7 -3.50 1.70 -18.94
CA ASP A 7 -2.83 0.64 -18.16
C ASP A 7 -3.13 0.69 -16.65
N ILE A 8 -3.61 1.82 -16.12
CA ILE A 8 -4.03 1.91 -14.70
C ILE A 8 -5.46 1.38 -14.52
N ALA A 9 -6.26 1.23 -15.57
CA ALA A 9 -7.69 0.92 -15.45
C ALA A 9 -7.95 -0.34 -14.59
N SER A 10 -7.12 -1.37 -14.71
CA SER A 10 -7.23 -2.61 -13.90
C SER A 10 -6.89 -2.40 -12.41
N LEU A 11 -6.17 -1.33 -12.07
CA LEU A 11 -5.79 -0.96 -10.70
C LEU A 11 -6.59 0.24 -10.18
N GLY A 12 -7.54 0.75 -10.97
CA GLY A 12 -8.26 1.99 -10.68
C GLY A 12 -9.05 1.95 -9.38
N PHE A 13 -9.51 0.76 -8.96
CA PHE A 13 -10.24 0.57 -7.71
C PHE A 13 -9.41 0.86 -6.45
N LEU A 14 -8.08 0.89 -6.56
CA LEU A 14 -7.18 1.22 -5.44
C LEU A 14 -7.06 2.72 -5.18
N LEU A 15 -7.42 3.56 -6.15
CA LEU A 15 -7.21 5.01 -6.08
C LEU A 15 -7.92 5.64 -4.89
N GLY A 16 -7.16 6.43 -4.13
CA GLY A 16 -7.68 7.14 -2.95
C GLY A 16 -6.82 6.92 -1.72
N THR A 17 -7.36 7.35 -0.58
CA THR A 17 -6.79 7.13 0.74
C THR A 17 -7.69 6.17 1.50
N TRP A 18 -7.07 5.16 2.10
CA TRP A 18 -7.70 4.09 2.86
C TRP A 18 -7.18 4.16 4.29
N GLU A 19 -8.06 3.97 5.25
CA GLU A 19 -7.71 3.92 6.67
C GLU A 19 -8.38 2.71 7.32
N GLY A 20 -7.68 2.09 8.27
CA GLY A 20 -8.20 0.95 9.00
C GLY A 20 -7.32 0.56 10.19
N GLU A 21 -7.67 -0.57 10.80
CA GLU A 21 -6.88 -1.20 11.86
C GLU A 21 -6.38 -2.56 11.43
N GLY A 22 -5.19 -2.95 11.88
CA GLY A 22 -4.56 -4.24 11.64
C GLY A 22 -4.01 -4.88 12.90
N VAL A 23 -3.62 -6.15 12.77
CA VAL A 23 -3.00 -6.95 13.84
C VAL A 23 -1.73 -7.59 13.30
N GLY A 24 -0.59 -7.29 13.91
CA GLY A 24 0.70 -7.90 13.61
C GLY A 24 0.90 -9.17 14.44
N ILE A 25 1.19 -10.28 13.78
CA ILE A 25 1.39 -11.61 14.39
C ILE A 25 2.61 -12.25 13.74
N TYR A 26 3.59 -12.67 14.54
CA TYR A 26 4.72 -13.47 14.07
C TYR A 26 5.27 -14.32 15.22
N PRO A 27 5.78 -15.56 14.99
CA PRO A 27 6.13 -16.49 16.08
C PRO A 27 7.15 -15.99 17.12
N THR A 28 7.92 -14.95 16.80
CA THR A 28 9.01 -14.43 17.63
C THR A 28 8.73 -13.07 18.26
N ILE A 29 7.52 -12.51 18.10
CA ILE A 29 7.13 -11.21 18.67
C ILE A 29 5.76 -11.35 19.33
N ASP A 30 5.46 -10.47 20.30
CA ASP A 30 4.12 -10.38 20.85
C ASP A 30 3.15 -9.78 19.83
N ASP A 31 1.92 -10.29 19.79
CA ASP A 31 0.85 -9.75 18.97
C ASP A 31 0.58 -8.28 19.32
N PHE A 32 0.38 -7.44 18.30
CA PHE A 32 0.09 -6.02 18.51
C PHE A 32 -0.94 -5.50 17.50
N LYS A 33 -1.70 -4.47 17.90
CA LYS A 33 -2.63 -3.75 17.03
C LYS A 33 -2.02 -2.44 16.53
N TYR A 34 -2.46 -2.00 15.36
CA TYR A 34 -2.06 -0.72 14.78
C TYR A 34 -3.20 -0.10 13.95
N ARG A 35 -3.20 1.22 13.81
CA ARG A 35 -3.94 1.93 12.75
C ARG A 35 -3.03 2.04 11.54
N GLU A 36 -3.61 1.93 10.36
CA GLU A 36 -2.91 2.03 9.09
C GLU A 36 -3.62 3.01 8.17
N GLU A 37 -2.84 3.79 7.44
CA GLU A 37 -3.29 4.65 6.36
C GLU A 37 -2.48 4.30 5.11
N ILE A 38 -3.17 4.12 3.99
CA ILE A 38 -2.61 3.80 2.68
C ILE A 38 -3.14 4.81 1.67
N THR A 39 -2.28 5.35 0.83
CA THR A 39 -2.68 6.25 -0.26
C THR A 39 -2.14 5.78 -1.60
N PHE A 40 -3.03 5.70 -2.59
CA PHE A 40 -2.71 5.47 -3.99
C PHE A 40 -3.04 6.70 -4.84
N VAL A 41 -2.06 7.19 -5.60
CA VAL A 41 -2.21 8.34 -6.49
C VAL A 41 -1.78 7.99 -7.91
N ALA A 42 -2.65 8.25 -8.90
CA ALA A 42 -2.29 8.18 -10.32
C ALA A 42 -1.77 9.53 -10.81
N PRO A 43 -0.49 9.65 -11.20
CA PRO A 43 -0.01 10.86 -11.86
C PRO A 43 -0.67 11.02 -13.26
N PRO A 44 -0.96 12.25 -13.72
CA PRO A 44 -1.62 12.47 -15.00
C PRO A 44 -0.87 11.79 -16.16
N GLY A 45 -1.56 10.92 -16.89
CA GLY A 45 -1.03 10.27 -18.10
C GLY A 45 0.16 9.33 -17.88
N LYS A 46 0.47 8.93 -16.64
CA LYS A 46 1.54 7.96 -16.37
C LYS A 46 0.98 6.56 -16.10
N PRO A 47 1.65 5.47 -16.51
CA PRO A 47 1.14 4.10 -16.39
C PRO A 47 1.51 3.46 -15.04
N PHE A 48 1.34 4.18 -13.92
CA PHE A 48 1.61 3.64 -12.59
C PHE A 48 0.84 4.39 -11.49
N LEU A 49 0.65 3.74 -10.36
CA LEU A 49 0.18 4.35 -9.12
C LEU A 49 1.39 4.60 -8.20
N LYS A 50 1.44 5.77 -7.57
CA LYS A 50 2.28 5.99 -6.38
C LYS A 50 1.57 5.37 -5.19
N TYR A 51 2.31 4.66 -4.35
CA TYR A 51 1.84 4.06 -3.11
C TYR A 51 2.63 4.64 -1.93
N THR A 52 1.93 5.02 -0.87
CA THR A 52 2.52 5.38 0.42
C THR A 52 1.68 4.81 1.54
N GLN A 53 2.33 4.32 2.58
CA GLN A 53 1.68 3.70 3.73
C GLN A 53 2.33 4.18 5.02
N MET A 54 1.53 4.29 6.08
CA MET A 54 2.00 4.63 7.42
C MET A 54 1.16 3.90 8.46
N THR A 55 1.82 3.44 9.52
CA THR A 55 1.16 2.85 10.69
C THR A 55 1.38 3.67 11.96
N TRP A 56 0.43 3.56 12.89
CA TRP A 56 0.51 4.15 14.22
C TRP A 56 0.09 3.15 15.28
N ARG A 57 0.68 3.29 16.46
CA ARG A 57 0.32 2.47 17.62
C ARG A 57 -1.08 2.84 18.14
N VAL A 58 -1.87 1.86 18.56
CA VAL A 58 -3.26 2.08 19.04
C VAL A 58 -3.53 1.37 20.36
N GLY A 59 -4.73 1.59 20.91
CA GLY A 59 -5.22 0.99 22.15
C GLY A 59 -4.57 1.58 23.40
N ASP A 60 -4.51 0.81 24.48
CA ASP A 60 -4.04 1.25 25.80
C ASP A 60 -2.51 1.26 25.94
N HIS A 61 -1.77 1.20 24.82
CA HIS A 61 -0.32 1.26 24.88
C HIS A 61 0.15 2.63 25.39
N PRO A 62 1.21 2.72 26.23
CA PRO A 62 1.75 4.00 26.72
C PRO A 62 2.20 5.00 25.65
N GLN A 63 2.28 4.57 24.40
CA GLN A 63 2.70 5.35 23.23
C GLN A 63 1.64 5.33 22.12
N ALA A 64 0.35 5.21 22.46
CA ALA A 64 -0.73 5.29 21.49
C ALA A 64 -0.61 6.60 20.66
N GLY A 65 -0.84 6.49 19.35
CA GLY A 65 -0.64 7.55 18.37
C GLY A 65 0.81 7.73 17.91
N ALA A 66 1.79 7.06 18.50
CA ALA A 66 3.17 7.13 18.02
C ALA A 66 3.29 6.47 16.62
N PRO A 67 4.05 7.09 15.69
CA PRO A 67 4.34 6.49 14.40
C PRO A 67 5.11 5.18 14.55
N LEU A 68 4.78 4.19 13.72
CA LEU A 68 5.44 2.88 13.66
C LEU A 68 6.16 2.71 12.31
N HIS A 69 5.73 1.77 11.49
CA HIS A 69 6.28 1.46 10.17
C HIS A 69 5.71 2.38 9.09
N THR A 70 6.48 2.56 8.01
CA THR A 70 6.06 3.20 6.77
C THR A 70 6.73 2.52 5.60
N GLU A 71 6.06 2.52 4.45
CA GLU A 71 6.65 2.13 3.18
C GLU A 71 6.11 2.96 2.03
N ALA A 72 6.87 3.02 0.96
CA ALA A 72 6.49 3.74 -0.25
C ALA A 72 7.00 3.04 -1.50
N GLY A 73 6.26 3.20 -2.60
CA GLY A 73 6.49 2.41 -3.79
C GLY A 73 5.66 2.81 -5.00
N PHE A 74 5.67 1.93 -5.99
CA PHE A 74 4.91 2.06 -7.22
C PHE A 74 4.21 0.77 -7.59
N PHE A 75 2.96 0.89 -8.03
CA PHE A 75 2.19 -0.22 -8.62
C PHE A 75 2.05 0.02 -10.12
N ARG A 76 2.26 -1.02 -10.92
CA ARG A 76 2.21 -0.99 -12.38
C ARG A 76 1.38 -2.16 -12.88
N SER A 77 0.63 -1.96 -13.97
CA SER A 77 -0.02 -3.07 -14.66
C SER A 77 1.02 -3.78 -15.52
N GLY A 78 1.06 -5.12 -15.42
CA GLY A 78 1.81 -5.98 -16.33
C GLY A 78 1.05 -6.31 -17.62
N GLY A 79 -0.14 -5.74 -17.80
CA GLY A 79 -1.07 -6.10 -18.87
C GLY A 79 -1.74 -7.46 -18.64
N GLN A 80 -2.86 -7.70 -19.33
CA GLN A 80 -3.57 -9.00 -19.31
C GLN A 80 -3.89 -9.51 -17.88
N GLY A 81 -4.28 -8.60 -16.97
CA GLY A 81 -4.60 -8.95 -15.58
C GLY A 81 -3.37 -9.17 -14.67
N LYS A 82 -2.16 -8.87 -15.12
CA LYS A 82 -0.94 -8.91 -14.28
C LYS A 82 -0.70 -7.58 -13.57
N ALA A 83 -0.01 -7.62 -12.45
CA ALA A 83 0.48 -6.45 -11.73
C ALA A 83 1.87 -6.68 -11.16
N GLU A 84 2.63 -5.59 -11.02
CA GLU A 84 3.88 -5.55 -10.29
C GLU A 84 3.88 -4.39 -9.29
N ALA A 85 4.52 -4.59 -8.14
CA ALA A 85 4.73 -3.56 -7.14
C ALA A 85 6.20 -3.51 -6.71
N THR A 86 6.78 -2.31 -6.71
CA THR A 86 8.10 -2.07 -6.12
C THR A 86 7.97 -1.20 -4.90
N MET A 87 8.62 -1.56 -3.80
CA MET A 87 8.53 -0.81 -2.55
C MET A 87 9.84 -0.79 -1.78
N ALA A 88 9.98 0.26 -0.97
CA ALA A 88 11.10 0.44 -0.07
C ALA A 88 10.59 0.77 1.34
N GLN A 89 11.22 0.13 2.32
CA GLN A 89 10.99 0.32 3.74
C GLN A 89 12.19 1.01 4.38
N PRO A 90 12.00 1.93 5.35
CA PRO A 90 13.08 2.62 6.05
C PRO A 90 13.95 1.68 6.92
N THR A 91 13.51 0.44 7.11
CA THR A 91 14.27 -0.65 7.74
C THR A 91 15.40 -1.19 6.86
N GLY A 92 15.56 -0.66 5.64
CA GLY A 92 16.61 -1.06 4.70
C GLY A 92 16.22 -2.22 3.79
N ILE A 93 14.93 -2.50 3.68
CA ILE A 93 14.38 -3.58 2.84
C ILE A 93 13.78 -2.96 1.56
N VAL A 94 14.06 -3.59 0.42
CA VAL A 94 13.42 -3.28 -0.87
C VAL A 94 12.85 -4.57 -1.44
N GLU A 95 11.65 -4.47 -2.00
CA GLU A 95 10.88 -5.63 -2.43
C GLU A 95 10.31 -5.41 -3.83
N VAL A 96 10.21 -6.50 -4.58
CA VAL A 96 9.53 -6.56 -5.87
C VAL A 96 8.51 -7.68 -5.77
N TYR A 97 7.25 -7.32 -5.98
CA TYR A 97 6.13 -8.24 -6.04
C TYR A 97 5.63 -8.33 -7.48
N GLU A 98 5.37 -9.56 -7.93
CA GLU A 98 4.73 -9.84 -9.21
C GLU A 98 3.53 -10.73 -8.97
N GLY A 99 2.42 -10.48 -9.65
CA GLY A 99 1.20 -11.25 -9.46
C GLY A 99 0.10 -10.93 -10.47
N THR A 100 -1.11 -11.35 -10.12
CA THR A 100 -2.34 -11.14 -10.90
C THR A 100 -3.34 -10.29 -10.13
N VAL A 101 -4.17 -9.56 -10.88
CA VAL A 101 -5.32 -8.83 -10.36
C VAL A 101 -6.54 -9.73 -10.53
N GLU A 102 -7.11 -10.14 -9.41
CA GLU A 102 -8.34 -10.92 -9.33
C GLU A 102 -9.35 -10.18 -8.47
N GLY A 103 -10.62 -10.16 -8.88
CA GLY A 103 -11.67 -9.43 -8.16
C GLY A 103 -11.91 -8.02 -8.68
N THR A 104 -12.51 -7.17 -7.84
CA THR A 104 -13.44 -6.12 -8.27
C THR A 104 -12.80 -4.98 -9.05
N SER A 105 -12.96 -5.09 -10.37
CA SER A 105 -13.62 -4.07 -11.20
C SER A 105 -15.13 -4.01 -10.96
#